data_AF-A0A1V5DNR2-F1
#
_entry.id   AF-A0A1V5DNR2-F1
#
_cell.length_a   1.000
_cell.length_b   1.000
_cell.length_c   1.000
_cell.angle_alpha   90.00
_cell.angle_beta   90.00
_cell.angle_gamma   90.00
#
_symmetry.space_group_name_H-M   'P 1'
#
loop_
_entity.id
_entity.type
_entity.pdbx_description
1 polymer ?
#
loop_
_entity_poly.entity_id
_entity_poly.type
_entity_poly.pdbx_seq_one_letter_code
_entity_poly.pdbx_strand_id
1 'polypeptide(L)'
;MMKIDIDGLTEAELIDLNNRVVARLKFLHQMKTHAAMLEFSIGEWVSFQPNGQPLVTGVISKYNRKTVTVVTSDGHQWNVPPIYLCKAEASPRQEQSRGQIINMPKK
;
A
#
# COMPACT_ATOMS: atom_id res chain seq x y z
N MET A 1 23.34 -17.38 17.60
CA MET A 1 22.09 -16.80 18.16
C MET A 1 22.46 -16.10 19.46
N MET A 2 22.13 -14.82 19.62
CA MET A 2 22.35 -14.13 20.91
C MET A 2 21.36 -14.72 21.92
N LYS A 3 21.87 -15.20 23.07
CA LYS A 3 21.01 -15.59 24.20
C LYS A 3 20.68 -14.33 24.99
N ILE A 4 19.39 -14.08 25.18
CA ILE A 4 18.89 -13.11 26.15
C ILE A 4 18.62 -13.91 27.42
N ASP A 5 19.37 -13.63 28.48
CA ASP A 5 19.12 -14.24 29.80
C ASP A 5 17.94 -13.51 30.47
N ILE A 6 16.94 -14.29 30.86
CA ILE A 6 15.70 -13.81 31.49
C ILE A 6 15.51 -14.39 32.89
N ASP A 7 16.31 -15.40 33.28
CA ASP A 7 16.13 -16.12 34.54
C ASP A 7 16.55 -15.28 35.76
N GLY A 8 17.40 -14.28 35.54
CA GLY A 8 17.80 -13.30 36.55
C GLY A 8 16.84 -12.12 36.75
N LEU A 9 15.74 -12.06 35.99
CA LEU A 9 14.82 -10.91 36.03
C LEU A 9 13.66 -11.16 37.00
N THR A 10 13.33 -10.13 37.76
CA THR A 10 12.08 -10.09 38.54
C THR A 10 10.86 -9.97 37.61
N GLU A 11 9.67 -10.25 38.13
CA GLU A 11 8.43 -10.13 37.36
C GLU A 11 8.23 -8.71 36.77
N ALA A 12 8.53 -7.67 37.54
CA ALA A 12 8.42 -6.29 37.07
C ALA A 12 9.39 -6.00 35.91
N GLU A 13 10.61 -6.51 35.99
CA GLU A 13 11.62 -6.37 34.92
C GLU A 13 11.26 -7.17 33.68
N LEU A 14 10.65 -8.35 33.85
CA LEU A 14 10.11 -9.15 32.74
C LEU A 14 8.96 -8.42 32.04
N ILE A 15 8.07 -7.78 32.79
CA ILE A 15 6.98 -6.97 32.24
C ILE A 15 7.54 -5.76 31.47
N ASP A 16 8.52 -5.04 32.02
CA ASP A 16 9.17 -3.92 31.32
C ASP A 16 9.86 -4.40 30.03
N LEU A 17 10.63 -5.49 30.10
CA LEU A 17 11.29 -6.09 28.96
C LEU A 17 10.27 -6.46 27.88
N ASN A 18 9.17 -7.13 28.24
CA ASN A 18 8.11 -7.49 27.32
C ASN A 18 7.50 -6.26 26.65
N ASN A 19 7.18 -5.21 27.42
CA ASN A 19 6.62 -3.96 26.87
C ASN A 19 7.57 -3.33 25.84
N ARG A 20 8.87 -3.31 26.11
CA ARG A 20 9.89 -2.79 25.20
C ARG A 20 10.03 -3.65 23.95
N VAL A 21 10.04 -4.98 24.08
CA VAL A 21 10.08 -5.91 22.94
C VAL A 21 8.86 -5.71 22.05
N VAL A 22 7.66 -5.69 22.62
CA VAL A 22 6.41 -5.45 21.90
C VAL A 22 6.43 -4.09 21.20
N ALA A 23 6.89 -3.03 21.88
CA ALA A 23 7.03 -1.70 21.28
C ALA A 23 8.00 -1.71 20.09
N ARG A 24 9.16 -2.36 20.23
CA ARG A 24 10.15 -2.48 19.15
C ARG A 24 9.61 -3.25 17.96
N LEU A 25 8.92 -4.36 18.18
CA LEU A 25 8.30 -5.15 17.11
C LEU A 25 7.22 -4.36 16.38
N LYS A 26 6.37 -3.62 17.11
CA LYS A 26 5.36 -2.72 16.51
C LYS A 26 5.99 -1.64 15.65
N PHE A 27 7.12 -1.08 16.09
CA PHE A 27 7.86 -0.07 15.32
C PHE A 27 8.46 -0.67 14.05
N LEU A 28 9.14 -1.81 14.14
CA LEU A 28 9.70 -2.51 12.97
C LEU A 28 8.61 -2.88 11.95
N HIS A 29 7.44 -3.32 12.42
CA HIS A 29 6.31 -3.59 11.53
C HIS A 29 5.84 -2.31 10.82
N GLN A 30 5.69 -1.19 11.54
CA GLN A 30 5.33 0.10 10.94
C GLN A 30 6.35 0.55 9.89
N MET A 31 7.65 0.40 10.16
CA MET A 31 8.69 0.71 9.18
C MET A 31 8.58 -0.14 7.93
N LYS A 32 8.32 -1.45 8.05
CA LYS A 32 8.11 -2.33 6.90
C LYS A 32 6.88 -1.92 6.09
N THR A 33 5.77 -1.60 6.75
CA THR A 33 4.56 -1.09 6.09
C THR A 33 4.84 0.23 5.37
N HIS A 34 5.60 1.13 5.98
CA HIS A 34 5.98 2.41 5.38
C HIS A 34 6.94 2.24 4.19
N ALA A 35 7.91 1.32 4.26
CA ALA A 35 8.77 0.98 3.14
C ALA A 35 7.94 0.44 1.95
N ALA A 36 6.95 -0.42 2.22
CA ALA A 36 6.02 -0.90 1.20
C ALA A 36 5.13 0.24 0.64
N MET A 37 4.83 1.30 1.41
CA MET A 37 4.16 2.49 0.86
C MET A 37 5.04 3.26 -0.12
N LEU A 38 6.36 3.35 0.13
CA LEU A 38 7.30 4.07 -0.74
C LEU A 38 7.51 3.39 -2.10
N GLU A 39 7.16 2.10 -2.23
CA GLU A 39 7.14 1.42 -3.53
C GLU A 39 6.04 1.97 -4.46
N PHE A 40 5.06 2.68 -3.90
CA PHE A 40 3.93 3.27 -4.63
C PHE A 40 3.89 4.80 -4.48
N SER A 41 3.56 5.51 -5.55
CA SER A 41 3.44 6.98 -5.57
C SER A 41 1.97 7.42 -5.54
N ILE A 42 1.68 8.59 -4.93
CA ILE A 42 0.38 9.25 -5.15
C ILE A 42 0.22 9.54 -6.65
N GLY A 43 -0.96 9.25 -7.20
CA GLY A 43 -1.23 9.32 -8.65
C GLY A 43 -0.90 8.04 -9.41
N GLU A 44 -0.28 7.05 -8.78
CA GLU A 44 0.01 5.75 -9.39
C GLU A 44 -1.24 4.87 -9.47
N TRP A 45 -1.37 4.16 -10.60
CA TRP A 45 -2.41 3.16 -10.79
C TRP A 45 -2.04 1.86 -10.09
N VAL A 46 -2.96 1.36 -9.29
CA VAL A 46 -2.81 0.12 -8.53
C VAL A 46 -4.04 -0.74 -8.65
N SER A 47 -3.85 -2.04 -8.44
CA SER A 47 -4.93 -3.01 -8.32
C SER A 47 -4.81 -3.78 -7.01
N PHE A 48 -5.96 -4.22 -6.50
CA PHE A 48 -6.06 -5.08 -5.32
C PHE A 48 -7.34 -5.90 -5.40
N GLN A 49 -7.37 -7.05 -4.73
CA GLN A 49 -8.54 -7.92 -4.70
C GLN A 49 -9.14 -7.96 -3.30
N PRO A 50 -10.30 -7.32 -3.07
CA PRO A 50 -11.04 -7.51 -1.82
C PRO A 50 -11.54 -8.95 -1.70
N ASN A 51 -11.62 -9.46 -0.47
CA ASN A 51 -12.09 -10.83 -0.23
C ASN A 51 -13.47 -11.06 -0.83
N GLY A 52 -13.57 -12.08 -1.70
CA GLY A 52 -14.83 -12.47 -2.35
C GLY A 52 -15.35 -11.47 -3.38
N GLN A 53 -14.57 -10.46 -3.75
CA GLN A 53 -14.93 -9.48 -4.78
C GLN A 53 -14.01 -9.56 -6.00
N PRO A 54 -14.45 -9.05 -7.15
CA PRO A 54 -13.60 -8.89 -8.32
C PRO A 54 -12.38 -8.01 -8.03
N LEU A 55 -11.35 -8.13 -8.86
CA LEU A 55 -10.20 -7.22 -8.84
C LEU A 55 -10.67 -5.77 -8.99
N VAL A 56 -10.18 -4.90 -8.11
CA VAL A 56 -10.45 -3.47 -8.12
C VAL A 56 -9.20 -2.74 -8.57
N THR A 57 -9.36 -1.78 -9.48
CA THR A 57 -8.28 -0.94 -10.00
C THR A 57 -8.60 0.52 -9.75
N GLY A 58 -7.63 1.30 -9.31
CA GLY A 58 -7.80 2.72 -9.03
C GLY A 58 -6.47 3.45 -8.88
N VAL A 59 -6.56 4.73 -8.53
CA VAL A 59 -5.40 5.60 -8.33
C VAL A 59 -5.17 5.85 -6.85
N ILE A 60 -3.92 5.83 -6.40
CA ILE A 60 -3.58 6.24 -5.04
C ILE A 60 -3.80 7.75 -4.91
N SER A 61 -4.68 8.17 -4.00
CA SER A 61 -4.94 9.59 -3.74
C SER A 61 -4.23 10.11 -2.49
N LYS A 62 -3.95 9.23 -1.51
CA LYS A 62 -3.42 9.65 -0.21
C LYS A 62 -2.70 8.51 0.52
N TYR A 63 -1.65 8.85 1.25
CA TYR A 63 -1.07 7.97 2.27
C TYR A 63 -1.72 8.19 3.64
N ASN A 64 -2.07 7.09 4.31
CA ASN A 64 -2.48 7.08 5.71
C ASN A 64 -1.40 6.38 6.55
N ARG A 65 -1.58 6.37 7.87
CA ARG A 65 -0.58 5.79 8.79
C ARG A 65 -0.29 4.29 8.56
N LYS A 66 -1.25 3.52 8.03
CA LYS A 66 -1.13 2.05 7.81
C LYS A 66 -1.68 1.55 6.46
N THR A 67 -2.33 2.43 5.71
CA THR A 67 -3.00 2.12 4.45
C THR A 67 -2.74 3.23 3.46
N VAL A 68 -3.07 3.00 2.19
CA VAL A 68 -3.24 4.07 1.22
C VAL A 68 -4.73 4.18 0.88
N THR A 69 -5.15 5.37 0.48
CA THR A 69 -6.48 5.57 -0.09
C THR A 69 -6.38 5.39 -1.60
N VAL A 70 -7.13 4.44 -2.14
CA VAL A 70 -7.29 4.19 -3.57
C VAL A 70 -8.66 4.70 -4.01
N VAL A 71 -8.69 5.49 -5.08
CA VAL A 71 -9.91 6.01 -5.70
C VAL A 71 -10.12 5.32 -7.04
N THR A 72 -11.26 4.67 -7.19
CA THR A 72 -11.66 3.99 -8.43
C THR A 72 -12.28 4.97 -9.43
N SER A 73 -12.42 4.57 -10.69
CA SER A 73 -12.94 5.44 -11.76
C SER A 73 -14.40 5.88 -11.57
N ASP A 74 -15.18 5.12 -10.80
CA ASP A 74 -16.55 5.45 -10.38
C ASP A 74 -16.62 6.33 -9.13
N GLY A 75 -15.47 6.73 -8.58
CA GLY A 75 -15.36 7.64 -7.44
C GLY A 75 -15.40 6.96 -6.07
N HIS A 76 -15.51 5.63 -5.99
CA HIS A 76 -15.42 4.94 -4.71
C HIS A 76 -14.01 5.05 -4.11
N GLN A 77 -13.94 5.08 -2.77
CA GLN A 77 -12.69 5.20 -2.03
C GLN A 77 -12.45 3.97 -1.15
N TRP A 78 -11.24 3.45 -1.20
CA TRP A 78 -10.81 2.26 -0.46
C TRP A 78 -9.57 2.55 0.36
N ASN A 79 -9.58 2.13 1.62
CA ASN A 79 -8.38 2.15 2.46
C ASN A 79 -7.72 0.77 2.44
N VAL A 80 -6.61 0.64 1.72
CA VAL A 80 -5.97 -0.65 1.44
C VAL A 80 -4.56 -0.67 2.03
N PRO A 81 -4.20 -1.69 2.82
CA PRO A 81 -2.81 -1.90 3.22
C PRO A 81 -1.91 -2.12 1.98
N PRO A 82 -0.73 -1.50 1.90
CA PRO A 82 0.15 -1.56 0.71
C PRO A 82 0.53 -2.98 0.27
N ILE A 83 0.59 -3.91 1.23
CA ILE A 83 0.92 -5.33 0.97
C ILE A 83 -0.11 -6.04 0.06
N TYR A 84 -1.31 -5.49 -0.10
CA TYR A 84 -2.34 -6.02 -0.99
C TYR A 84 -2.40 -5.31 -2.34
N LEU A 85 -1.55 -4.29 -2.54
CA LEU A 85 -1.49 -3.55 -3.79
C LEU A 85 -0.51 -4.21 -4.75
N CYS A 86 -0.91 -4.26 -6.01
CA CYS A 86 -0.03 -4.53 -7.13
C CYS A 86 0.01 -3.28 -8.00
N LYS A 87 1.18 -2.99 -8.61
CA LYS A 87 1.24 -1.95 -9.65
C LYS A 87 0.38 -2.40 -10.82
N ALA A 88 -0.52 -1.53 -11.26
CA ALA A 88 -1.32 -1.75 -12.45
C ALA A 88 -0.74 -0.92 -13.59
N GLU A 89 -0.77 -1.45 -14.80
CA GLU A 89 -0.56 -0.59 -15.97
C GLU A 89 -1.68 0.46 -15.99
N ALA A 90 -1.33 1.70 -16.37
CA ALA A 90 -2.27 2.80 -16.40
C ALA A 90 -3.52 2.40 -17.19
N SER A 91 -4.69 2.77 -16.66
CA SER A 91 -6.00 2.37 -17.17
C SER A 91 -6.10 2.44 -18.71
N PRO A 92 -6.77 1.48 -19.39
CA PRO A 92 -6.87 1.40 -20.86
C PRO A 92 -7.61 2.58 -21.53
N ARG A 93 -7.94 3.65 -20.79
CA ARG A 93 -8.61 4.84 -21.31
C ARG A 93 -7.65 5.83 -21.99
N GLN A 94 -6.33 5.59 -22.02
CA GLN A 94 -5.36 6.43 -22.74
C GLN A 94 -4.97 5.93 -24.15
N GLU A 95 -5.59 4.87 -24.68
CA GLU A 95 -5.39 4.48 -26.09
C GLU A 95 -6.42 5.08 -27.06
N GLN A 96 -7.56 5.59 -26.58
CA GLN A 96 -8.58 6.20 -27.46
C GLN A 96 -8.32 7.67 -27.82
N SER A 97 -7.29 8.31 -27.26
CA SER A 97 -6.91 9.69 -27.59
C SER A 97 -5.58 9.82 -28.34
N ARG A 98 -5.05 8.72 -28.90
CA ARG A 98 -4.01 8.81 -29.94
C ARG A 98 -4.67 9.13 -31.29
N GLY A 99 -5.01 10.41 -31.44
CA GLY A 99 -5.15 11.14 -32.70
C GLY A 99 -5.81 10.39 -33.85
N GLN A 100 -7.13 10.50 -33.97
CA GLN A 100 -7.79 10.31 -35.26
C GLN A 100 -7.41 11.47 -36.18
N ILE A 101 -6.27 11.35 -36.87
CA ILE A 101 -5.88 12.24 -37.96
C ILE A 101 -6.79 11.90 -39.14
N ILE A 102 -7.83 12.71 -39.34
CA ILE A 102 -8.61 12.67 -40.58
C ILE A 102 -7.72 13.31 -41.65
N ASN A 103 -7.09 12.48 -42.49
CA ASN A 103 -6.41 12.96 -43.69
C ASN A 103 -7.45 13.49 -44.67
N MET A 104 -7.45 14.81 -44.86
CA MET A 104 -8.28 15.49 -45.85
C MET A 104 -7.55 15.47 -47.21
N PRO A 105 -8.16 14.95 -48.29
CA PRO A 105 -7.55 14.99 -49.62
C PRO A 105 -7.59 16.42 -50.16
N LYS A 106 -6.43 16.96 -50.54
CA LYS A 106 -6.34 18.25 -51.26
C LYS A 106 -6.71 18.03 -52.73
N LYS A 107 -7.57 18.90 -53.26
CA LYS A 107 -7.90 19.02 -54.68
C LYS A 107 -7.15 20.22 -55.26
#